data_AF-A0A1I7V8J2-F1
#
_entry.id   AF-A0A1I7V8J2-F1
#
_cell.length_a   1.000
_cell.length_b   1.000
_cell.length_c   1.000
_cell.angle_alpha   90.00
_cell.angle_beta   90.00
_cell.angle_gamma   90.00
#
_symmetry.space_group_name_H-M   'P 1'
#
loop_
_entity.id
_entity.type
_entity.pdbx_description
1 polymer ?
#
loop_
_entity_poly.entity_id
_entity_poly.type
_entity_poly.pdbx_seq_one_letter_code
_entity_poly.pdbx_strand_id
1 'polypeptide(L)'
;MFNDTPEDVLRGYRSIATPSELHGLWTIFSHFGSGKISWYRLFQPSIELALEGFPVSADLAEKLAIGEKIVLAEPSLKKIFVNPKTEKVYEEGDIITRDHLGATLQHIANSSDPIQLFYRGGIAQTIAAEIEEHGGYISMDDLSNYETKLNEIPIITEHFLDNYAICGPPPPSSSAITQSIISIMAEFYDGKSEFDRDDPLFYHRLIEAQKFAYAQRTKLGDAAFVPEAQQIAEEIIKSSYVKRIKSLIKNISQSLDTYGMDLFQQPDDHGTSHVSAIDQDNNIAVSCTSTINRM
;
A
#
# COMPACT_ATOMS: atom_id res chain seq x y z
N MET A 1 14.11 15.93 4.75
CA MET A 1 13.05 16.87 4.32
C MET A 1 12.31 17.48 5.51
N PHE A 2 12.04 16.71 6.57
CA PHE A 2 11.20 17.15 7.70
C PHE A 2 11.91 17.13 9.06
N ASN A 3 13.22 17.38 9.10
CA ASN A 3 13.99 17.25 10.34
C ASN A 3 13.50 18.20 11.44
N ASP A 4 12.97 19.36 11.06
CA ASP A 4 12.50 20.39 11.99
C ASP A 4 10.96 20.38 12.20
N THR A 5 10.21 19.69 11.32
CA THR A 5 8.73 19.55 11.40
C THR A 5 8.27 18.12 11.13
N PRO A 6 8.57 17.14 12.00
CA PRO A 6 8.25 15.73 11.75
C PRO A 6 6.75 15.44 11.56
N GLU A 7 5.87 16.27 12.12
CA GLU A 7 4.42 16.12 11.98
C GLU A 7 3.91 16.45 10.57
N ASP A 8 4.65 17.26 9.79
CA ASP A 8 4.31 17.60 8.41
C ASP A 8 4.36 16.38 7.48
N VAL A 9 4.97 15.27 7.91
CA VAL A 9 4.98 13.98 7.19
C VAL A 9 3.65 13.25 7.33
N LEU A 10 2.88 13.56 8.38
CA LEU A 10 1.71 12.77 8.74
C LEU A 10 0.43 13.34 8.13
N ARG A 11 0.33 14.66 7.97
CA ARG A 11 -0.90 15.35 7.52
C ARG A 11 -0.61 16.63 6.74
N GLY A 12 -1.54 16.97 5.86
CA GLY A 12 -1.55 18.23 5.12
C GLY A 12 -0.79 18.18 3.79
N TYR A 13 -0.67 19.32 3.12
CA TYR A 13 -0.16 19.40 1.75
C TYR A 13 1.30 18.99 1.59
N ARG A 14 2.08 19.07 2.68
CA ARG A 14 3.50 18.69 2.69
C ARG A 14 3.73 17.18 2.78
N SER A 15 2.75 16.40 3.24
CA SER A 15 2.85 14.93 3.30
C SER A 15 2.50 14.25 1.98
N ILE A 16 2.01 15.00 0.98
CA ILE A 16 1.53 14.45 -0.28
C ILE A 16 2.72 14.07 -1.18
N ALA A 17 2.71 12.83 -1.67
CA ALA A 17 3.60 12.36 -2.74
C ALA A 17 2.86 12.31 -4.08
N THR A 18 3.59 12.31 -5.20
CA THR A 18 3.01 12.30 -6.55
C THR A 18 2.02 11.14 -6.71
N PRO A 19 0.72 11.41 -6.98
CA PRO A 19 -0.28 10.36 -7.10
C PRO A 19 0.05 9.39 -8.24
N SER A 20 0.17 8.10 -7.93
CA SER A 20 0.75 7.10 -8.86
C SER A 20 -0.25 6.08 -9.41
N GLU A 21 -1.38 5.89 -8.73
CA GLU A 21 -2.27 4.76 -8.96
C GLU A 21 -2.80 4.71 -10.41
N LEU A 22 -3.22 5.85 -10.96
CA LEU A 22 -3.73 5.91 -12.33
C LEU A 22 -2.65 5.53 -13.35
N HIS A 23 -1.42 6.02 -13.18
CA HIS A 23 -0.32 5.65 -14.07
C HIS A 23 -0.03 4.15 -13.98
N GLY A 24 -0.01 3.58 -12.77
CA GLY A 24 0.20 2.15 -12.56
C GLY A 24 -0.88 1.29 -13.22
N LEU A 25 -2.15 1.64 -13.01
CA LEU A 25 -3.29 0.93 -13.62
C LEU A 25 -3.28 1.03 -15.14
N TRP A 26 -2.94 2.20 -15.69
CA TRP A 26 -2.80 2.36 -17.15
C TRP A 26 -1.62 1.59 -17.73
N THR A 27 -0.47 1.57 -17.04
CA THR A 27 0.68 0.77 -17.43
C THR A 27 0.31 -0.71 -17.48
N ILE A 28 -0.36 -1.23 -16.44
CA ILE A 28 -0.82 -2.62 -16.40
C ILE A 28 -1.82 -2.91 -17.52
N PHE A 29 -2.82 -2.04 -17.70
CA PHE A 29 -3.82 -2.17 -18.76
C PHE A 29 -3.16 -2.21 -20.15
N SER A 30 -2.18 -1.33 -20.40
CA SER A 30 -1.53 -1.21 -21.71
C SER A 30 -0.57 -2.36 -22.02
N HIS A 31 0.15 -2.87 -21.02
CA HIS A 31 1.17 -3.92 -21.22
C HIS A 31 0.60 -5.34 -21.07
N PHE A 32 -0.32 -5.53 -20.13
CA PHE A 32 -0.82 -6.85 -19.72
C PHE A 32 -2.34 -7.01 -19.94
N GLY A 33 -3.03 -5.97 -20.41
CA GLY A 33 -4.47 -6.05 -20.69
C GLY A 33 -4.79 -7.09 -21.76
N SER A 34 -5.89 -7.82 -21.55
CA SER A 34 -6.32 -8.89 -22.47
C SER A 34 -6.82 -8.39 -23.83
N GLY A 35 -7.05 -7.09 -23.98
CA GLY A 35 -7.74 -6.48 -25.13
C GLY A 35 -9.24 -6.82 -25.24
N LYS A 36 -9.78 -7.66 -24.35
CA LYS A 36 -11.20 -8.08 -24.36
C LYS A 36 -12.13 -7.09 -23.68
N ILE A 37 -11.61 -6.27 -22.77
CA ILE A 37 -12.34 -5.26 -22.01
C ILE A 37 -11.70 -3.91 -22.31
N SER A 38 -12.50 -2.93 -22.70
CA SER A 38 -12.00 -1.57 -22.95
C SER A 38 -11.71 -0.83 -21.65
N TRP A 39 -10.82 0.16 -21.71
CA TRP A 39 -10.50 1.03 -20.57
C TRP A 39 -11.76 1.61 -19.93
N TYR A 40 -12.65 2.17 -20.74
CA TYR A 40 -13.93 2.71 -20.31
C TYR A 40 -14.76 1.71 -19.47
N ARG A 41 -14.86 0.45 -19.91
CA ARG A 41 -15.67 -0.58 -19.23
C ARG A 41 -15.16 -0.91 -17.84
N LEU A 42 -13.86 -0.75 -17.58
CA LEU A 42 -13.28 -0.97 -16.25
C LEU A 42 -13.72 0.08 -15.22
N PHE A 43 -14.04 1.30 -15.66
CA PHE A 43 -14.47 2.40 -14.79
C PHE A 43 -15.98 2.46 -14.59
N GLN A 44 -16.75 1.90 -15.52
CA GLN A 44 -18.21 2.03 -15.55
C GLN A 44 -18.88 1.71 -14.20
N PRO A 45 -18.59 0.59 -13.51
CA PRO A 45 -19.24 0.28 -12.24
C PRO A 45 -18.95 1.32 -11.15
N SER A 46 -17.72 1.83 -11.10
CA SER A 46 -17.31 2.84 -10.12
C SER A 46 -17.92 4.22 -10.42
N ILE A 47 -18.10 4.56 -11.71
CA ILE A 47 -18.80 5.77 -12.13
C ILE A 47 -20.27 5.70 -11.71
N GLU A 48 -20.94 4.58 -12.00
CA GLU A 48 -22.34 4.36 -11.62
C GLU A 48 -22.53 4.46 -10.10
N LEU A 49 -21.71 3.76 -9.30
CA LEU A 49 -21.75 3.87 -7.84
C LEU A 49 -21.52 5.31 -7.35
N ALA A 50 -20.57 6.03 -7.95
CA ALA A 50 -20.28 7.41 -7.55
C ALA A 50 -21.42 8.38 -7.90
N LEU A 51 -22.11 8.21 -9.02
CA LEU A 51 -23.15 9.13 -9.48
C LEU A 51 -24.55 8.77 -8.98
N GLU A 52 -24.89 7.49 -8.94
CA GLU A 52 -26.20 7.01 -8.48
C GLU A 52 -26.26 6.88 -6.94
N GLY A 53 -25.10 6.76 -6.31
CA GLY A 53 -24.93 6.64 -4.88
C GLY A 53 -24.92 5.20 -4.38
N PHE A 54 -24.42 5.04 -3.16
CA PHE A 54 -24.32 3.74 -2.49
C PHE A 54 -24.60 3.87 -1.00
N PRO A 55 -25.07 2.80 -0.33
CA PRO A 55 -25.24 2.81 1.11
C PRO A 55 -23.88 2.87 1.81
N VAL A 56 -23.75 3.78 2.76
CA VAL A 56 -22.58 3.92 3.62
C VAL A 56 -22.42 2.64 4.42
N SER A 57 -21.25 2.01 4.32
CA SER A 57 -20.93 0.80 5.08
C SER A 57 -20.68 1.11 6.56
N ALA A 58 -20.76 0.09 7.41
CA ALA A 58 -20.43 0.22 8.83
C ALA A 58 -19.02 0.81 9.07
N ASP A 59 -18.01 0.35 8.30
CA ASP A 59 -16.63 0.86 8.42
C ASP A 59 -16.54 2.34 8.01
N LEU A 60 -17.16 2.73 6.89
CA LEU A 60 -17.16 4.15 6.48
C LEU A 60 -17.87 5.03 7.51
N ALA A 61 -19.01 4.59 8.06
CA ALA A 61 -19.71 5.30 9.12
C ALA A 61 -18.85 5.48 10.38
N GLU A 62 -18.13 4.43 10.79
CA GLU A 62 -17.19 4.48 11.91
C GLU A 62 -16.07 5.50 11.65
N LYS A 63 -15.44 5.46 10.46
CA LYS A 63 -14.37 6.43 10.11
C LYS A 63 -14.89 7.86 10.05
N LEU A 64 -16.08 8.07 9.52
CA LEU A 64 -16.72 9.40 9.50
C LEU A 64 -17.03 9.90 10.91
N ALA A 65 -17.50 9.04 11.81
CA ALA A 65 -17.74 9.40 13.21
C ALA A 65 -16.44 9.77 13.94
N ILE A 66 -15.37 8.99 13.74
CA ILE A 66 -14.03 9.28 14.30
C ILE A 66 -13.49 10.62 13.73
N GLY A 67 -13.67 10.85 12.43
CA GLY A 67 -13.16 11.99 11.69
C GLY A 67 -14.08 13.23 11.68
N GLU A 68 -15.21 13.21 12.39
CA GLU A 68 -16.29 14.22 12.24
C GLU A 68 -15.77 15.66 12.37
N LYS A 69 -14.92 15.94 13.36
CA LYS A 69 -14.34 17.27 13.56
C LYS A 69 -13.53 17.77 12.36
N ILE A 70 -12.79 16.87 11.71
CA ILE A 70 -11.98 17.19 10.53
C ILE A 70 -12.89 17.45 9.34
N VAL A 71 -13.86 16.55 9.12
CA VAL A 71 -14.85 16.67 8.03
C VAL A 71 -15.64 17.98 8.13
N LEU A 72 -16.07 18.37 9.32
CA LEU A 72 -16.83 19.60 9.54
C LEU A 72 -15.99 20.88 9.40
N ALA A 73 -14.69 20.79 9.68
CA ALA A 73 -13.77 21.93 9.60
C ALA A 73 -13.35 22.26 8.15
N GLU A 74 -13.30 21.26 7.27
CA GLU A 74 -12.88 21.41 5.88
C GLU A 74 -14.09 21.50 4.94
N PRO A 75 -14.38 22.67 4.31
CA PRO A 75 -15.56 22.85 3.48
C PRO A 75 -15.71 21.84 2.34
N SER A 76 -14.59 21.43 1.72
CA SER A 76 -14.60 20.45 0.63
C SER A 76 -15.02 19.07 1.10
N LEU A 77 -14.56 18.63 2.28
CA LEU A 77 -14.96 17.37 2.91
C LEU A 77 -16.40 17.43 3.43
N LYS A 78 -16.79 18.55 4.04
CA LYS A 78 -18.16 18.75 4.53
C LYS A 78 -19.19 18.57 3.41
N LYS A 79 -18.92 19.14 2.23
CA LYS A 79 -19.79 19.01 1.05
C LYS A 79 -19.97 17.55 0.61
N ILE A 80 -18.96 16.70 0.85
CA ILE A 80 -18.96 15.30 0.43
C ILE A 80 -19.61 14.41 1.50
N PHE A 81 -19.24 14.59 2.76
CA PHE A 81 -19.44 13.60 3.81
C PHE A 81 -20.49 13.98 4.86
N VAL A 82 -21.11 15.17 4.74
CA VAL A 82 -22.25 15.56 5.59
C VAL A 82 -23.55 15.34 4.84
N ASN A 83 -24.47 14.65 5.50
CA ASN A 83 -25.82 14.44 5.04
C ASN A 83 -26.58 15.77 5.12
N PRO A 84 -27.02 16.35 3.99
CA PRO A 84 -27.66 17.66 3.98
C PRO A 84 -29.03 17.68 4.67
N LYS A 85 -29.64 16.51 4.95
CA LYS A 85 -30.91 16.40 5.65
C LYS A 85 -30.76 16.45 7.17
N THR A 86 -29.67 15.89 7.69
CA THR A 86 -29.43 15.77 9.14
C THR A 86 -28.39 16.76 9.65
N GLU A 87 -27.61 17.37 8.74
CA GLU A 87 -26.45 18.23 9.02
C GLU A 87 -25.35 17.54 9.84
N LYS A 88 -25.35 16.20 9.86
CA LYS A 88 -24.34 15.36 10.47
C LYS A 88 -23.55 14.60 9.41
N VAL A 89 -22.41 14.05 9.78
CA VAL A 89 -21.73 13.08 8.92
C VAL A 89 -22.66 11.91 8.61
N TYR A 90 -22.51 11.33 7.41
CA TYR A 90 -23.33 10.19 7.00
C TYR A 90 -23.20 9.00 7.97
N GLU A 91 -24.32 8.36 8.26
CA GLU A 91 -24.42 7.18 9.12
C GLU A 91 -24.56 5.89 8.28
N GLU A 92 -24.36 4.72 8.89
CA GLU A 92 -24.50 3.44 8.20
C GLU A 92 -25.89 3.32 7.53
N GLY A 93 -25.89 2.91 6.25
CA GLY A 93 -27.11 2.75 5.46
C GLY A 93 -27.62 4.04 4.81
N ASP A 94 -27.13 5.22 5.19
CA ASP A 94 -27.41 6.44 4.42
C ASP A 94 -26.88 6.29 2.99
N ILE A 95 -27.57 6.89 2.02
CA ILE A 95 -27.12 6.92 0.63
C ILE A 95 -26.25 8.15 0.41
N ILE A 96 -24.97 7.92 0.07
CA ILE A 96 -24.01 8.95 -0.30
C ILE A 96 -23.74 8.91 -1.81
N THR A 97 -23.63 10.08 -2.44
CA THR A 97 -23.10 10.22 -3.81
C THR A 97 -21.72 10.88 -3.79
N ARG A 98 -20.95 10.68 -4.87
CA ARG A 98 -19.60 11.19 -5.07
C ARG A 98 -19.51 11.89 -6.43
N ASP A 99 -20.40 12.84 -6.69
CA ASP A 99 -20.61 13.46 -8.02
C ASP A 99 -19.32 13.94 -8.70
N HIS A 100 -18.47 14.67 -7.97
CA HIS A 100 -17.21 15.18 -8.50
C HIS A 100 -16.24 14.04 -8.85
N LEU A 101 -16.19 12.98 -8.03
CA LEU A 101 -15.38 11.79 -8.31
C LEU A 101 -15.94 11.06 -9.53
N GLY A 102 -17.25 10.86 -9.60
CA GLY A 102 -17.92 10.24 -10.75
C GLY A 102 -17.62 10.97 -12.05
N ALA A 103 -17.69 12.30 -12.06
CA ALA A 103 -17.33 13.14 -13.21
C ALA A 103 -15.85 13.01 -13.59
N THR A 104 -14.93 13.03 -12.61
CA THR A 104 -13.49 12.82 -12.86
C THR A 104 -13.20 11.45 -13.44
N LEU A 105 -13.77 10.39 -12.85
CA LEU A 105 -13.65 9.02 -13.37
C LEU A 105 -14.23 8.91 -14.79
N GLN A 106 -15.35 9.59 -15.05
CA GLN A 106 -15.95 9.62 -16.39
C GLN A 106 -15.04 10.29 -17.43
N HIS A 107 -14.37 11.40 -17.08
CA HIS A 107 -13.39 12.05 -17.94
C HIS A 107 -12.17 11.15 -18.22
N ILE A 108 -11.65 10.49 -17.19
CA ILE A 108 -10.53 9.55 -17.31
C ILE A 108 -10.91 8.34 -18.19
N ALA A 109 -12.10 7.78 -17.98
CA ALA A 109 -12.61 6.63 -18.72
C ALA A 109 -12.82 6.91 -20.21
N ASN A 110 -13.21 8.14 -20.56
CA ASN A 110 -13.46 8.58 -21.94
C ASN A 110 -12.21 9.09 -22.66
N SER A 111 -11.10 9.32 -21.94
CA SER A 111 -9.88 9.84 -22.55
C SER A 111 -9.20 8.79 -23.43
N SER A 112 -8.76 9.20 -24.61
CA SER A 112 -7.85 8.40 -25.43
C SER A 112 -6.44 8.34 -24.85
N ASP A 113 -6.08 9.31 -24.00
CA ASP A 113 -4.80 9.41 -23.30
C ASP A 113 -5.04 9.85 -21.85
N PRO A 114 -5.36 8.91 -20.93
CA PRO A 114 -5.63 9.24 -19.53
C PRO A 114 -4.40 9.76 -18.79
N ILE A 115 -3.18 9.39 -19.25
CA ILE A 115 -1.94 9.87 -18.65
C ILE A 115 -1.75 11.35 -18.96
N GLN A 116 -1.89 11.74 -20.24
CA GLN A 116 -1.82 13.14 -20.61
C GLN A 116 -2.87 13.97 -19.89
N LEU A 117 -4.11 13.48 -19.79
CA LEU A 117 -5.19 14.17 -19.08
C LEU A 117 -4.86 14.43 -17.61
N PHE A 118 -4.35 13.42 -16.90
CA PHE A 118 -4.16 13.48 -15.45
C PHE A 118 -2.83 14.12 -15.04
N TYR A 119 -1.72 13.75 -15.69
CA TYR A 119 -0.36 14.10 -15.26
C TYR A 119 0.21 15.34 -15.95
N ARG A 120 -0.38 15.75 -17.08
CA ARG A 120 0.14 16.85 -17.92
C ARG A 120 -0.95 17.82 -18.39
N GLY A 121 -2.20 17.55 -18.04
CA GLY A 121 -3.38 18.29 -18.48
C GLY A 121 -3.97 19.18 -17.38
N GLY A 122 -5.24 19.53 -17.53
CA GLY A 122 -5.94 20.41 -16.58
C GLY A 122 -6.01 19.85 -15.16
N ILE A 123 -6.10 18.51 -15.00
CA ILE A 123 -6.11 17.88 -13.68
C ILE A 123 -4.78 18.12 -12.95
N ALA A 124 -3.65 17.93 -13.64
CA ALA A 124 -2.33 18.21 -13.08
C ALA A 124 -2.20 19.68 -12.65
N GLN A 125 -2.68 20.61 -13.47
CA GLN A 125 -2.65 22.04 -13.16
C GLN A 125 -3.46 22.36 -11.91
N THR A 126 -4.65 21.78 -11.76
CA THR A 126 -5.46 21.95 -10.55
C THR A 126 -4.76 21.38 -9.32
N ILE A 127 -4.20 20.17 -9.41
CA ILE A 127 -3.47 19.54 -8.29
C ILE A 127 -2.26 20.38 -7.88
N ALA A 128 -1.41 20.78 -8.83
CA ALA A 128 -0.20 21.54 -8.54
C ALA A 128 -0.54 22.92 -7.95
N ALA A 129 -1.54 23.62 -8.49
CA ALA A 129 -1.96 24.92 -7.99
C ALA A 129 -2.48 24.84 -6.55
N GLU A 130 -3.34 23.85 -6.24
CA GLU A 130 -3.88 23.64 -4.89
C GLU A 130 -2.74 23.33 -3.89
N ILE A 131 -1.81 22.45 -4.27
CA ILE A 131 -0.68 22.08 -3.41
C ILE A 131 0.26 23.26 -3.17
N GLU A 132 0.56 24.04 -4.20
CA GLU A 132 1.41 25.24 -4.11
C GLU A 132 0.76 26.32 -3.22
N GLU A 133 -0.53 26.61 -3.43
CA GLU A 133 -1.29 27.59 -2.65
C GLU A 133 -1.25 27.29 -1.14
N HIS A 134 -1.19 26.02 -0.77
CA HIS A 134 -1.13 25.57 0.62
C HIS A 134 0.27 25.14 1.08
N GLY A 135 1.32 25.48 0.34
CA GLY A 135 2.72 25.33 0.76
C GLY A 135 3.24 23.88 0.78
N GLY A 136 2.64 23.00 -0.01
CA GLY A 136 3.16 21.67 -0.32
C GLY A 136 4.26 21.70 -1.39
N TYR A 137 4.75 20.51 -1.78
CA TYR A 137 5.97 20.39 -2.58
C TYR A 137 5.78 19.89 -4.01
N ILE A 138 4.64 19.31 -4.35
CA ILE A 138 4.40 18.74 -5.68
C ILE A 138 4.14 19.86 -6.68
N SER A 139 4.98 19.89 -7.71
CA SER A 139 4.87 20.81 -8.84
C SER A 139 4.27 20.14 -10.09
N MET A 140 3.99 20.95 -11.10
CA MET A 140 3.68 20.44 -12.45
C MET A 140 4.80 19.59 -13.05
N ASP A 141 6.06 19.90 -12.72
CA ASP A 141 7.20 19.12 -13.20
C ASP A 141 7.24 17.74 -12.53
N ASP A 142 6.91 17.65 -11.24
CA ASP A 142 6.84 16.37 -10.53
C ASP A 142 5.73 15.47 -11.08
N LEU A 143 4.56 16.04 -11.40
CA LEU A 143 3.45 15.31 -12.02
C LEU A 143 3.79 14.87 -13.44
N SER A 144 4.32 15.76 -14.27
CA SER A 144 4.54 15.50 -15.70
C SER A 144 5.67 14.51 -15.99
N ASN A 145 6.65 14.41 -15.08
CA ASN A 145 7.78 13.49 -15.15
C ASN A 145 7.53 12.17 -14.39
N TYR A 146 6.36 11.98 -13.77
CA TYR A 146 6.06 10.74 -13.07
C TYR A 146 5.91 9.58 -14.06
N GLU A 147 6.58 8.47 -13.78
CA GLU A 147 6.45 7.22 -14.53
C GLU A 147 6.41 6.01 -13.59
N THR A 148 5.55 5.04 -13.90
CA THR A 148 5.55 3.74 -13.23
C THR A 148 6.76 2.91 -13.64
N LYS A 149 7.50 2.41 -12.65
CA LYS A 149 8.59 1.46 -12.86
C LYS A 149 8.06 0.03 -12.91
N LEU A 150 8.32 -0.67 -14.01
CA LEU A 150 8.06 -2.11 -14.13
C LEU A 150 9.28 -2.89 -13.65
N ASN A 151 9.09 -3.72 -12.62
CA ASN A 151 10.10 -4.66 -12.13
C ASN A 151 9.70 -6.07 -12.56
N GLU A 152 10.33 -6.58 -13.62
CA GLU A 152 10.02 -7.91 -14.17
C GLU A 152 10.59 -9.07 -13.32
N ILE A 153 11.58 -8.77 -12.47
CA ILE A 153 12.24 -9.75 -11.61
C ILE A 153 11.76 -9.50 -10.17
N PRO A 154 10.82 -10.33 -9.65
CA PRO A 154 10.42 -10.24 -8.26
C PRO A 154 11.51 -10.80 -7.33
N ILE A 155 11.45 -10.41 -6.07
CA ILE A 155 12.24 -11.08 -5.02
C ILE A 155 11.54 -12.40 -4.70
N ILE A 156 12.23 -13.53 -4.92
CA ILE A 156 11.70 -14.88 -4.74
C ILE A 156 12.56 -15.63 -3.72
N THR A 157 11.92 -16.25 -2.72
CA THR A 157 12.60 -17.13 -1.76
C THR A 157 13.17 -18.37 -2.44
N GLU A 158 14.41 -18.76 -2.12
CA GLU A 158 15.08 -19.93 -2.72
C GLU A 158 14.32 -21.25 -2.49
N HIS A 159 13.79 -21.44 -1.27
CA HIS A 159 13.00 -22.61 -0.92
C HIS A 159 11.98 -22.23 0.15
N PHE A 160 10.70 -22.46 -0.15
CA PHE A 160 9.63 -22.53 0.83
C PHE A 160 9.07 -23.96 0.80
N LEU A 161 8.30 -24.36 1.83
CA LEU A 161 7.82 -25.74 2.04
C LEU A 161 7.53 -26.49 0.73
N ASP A 162 8.07 -27.71 0.59
CA ASP A 162 8.03 -28.52 -0.63
C ASP A 162 8.59 -27.81 -1.88
N ASN A 163 7.74 -27.55 -2.87
CA ASN A 163 8.06 -26.91 -4.15
C ASN A 163 7.47 -25.50 -4.26
N TYR A 164 7.02 -24.92 -3.15
CA TYR A 164 6.46 -23.56 -3.14
C TYR A 164 7.58 -22.52 -3.03
N ALA A 165 7.28 -21.32 -3.50
CA ALA A 165 8.10 -20.14 -3.30
C ALA A 165 7.20 -18.94 -3.00
N ILE A 166 7.74 -17.97 -2.27
CA ILE A 166 7.06 -16.71 -1.98
C ILE A 166 7.72 -15.65 -2.83
N CYS A 167 6.93 -14.93 -3.63
CA CYS A 167 7.37 -13.81 -4.46
C CYS A 167 6.82 -12.49 -3.92
N GLY A 168 7.54 -11.40 -4.18
CA GLY A 168 7.12 -10.06 -3.76
C GLY A 168 7.88 -8.97 -4.51
N PRO A 169 7.36 -7.72 -4.50
CA PRO A 169 8.05 -6.60 -5.12
C PRO A 169 9.36 -6.27 -4.38
N PRO A 170 10.41 -5.82 -5.10
CA PRO A 170 11.65 -5.36 -4.47
C PRO A 170 11.44 -4.06 -3.66
N PRO A 171 12.47 -3.59 -2.93
CA PRO A 171 12.49 -2.23 -2.39
C PRO A 171 12.06 -1.18 -3.42
N PRO A 172 11.28 -0.14 -3.04
CA PRO A 172 11.04 0.33 -1.67
C PRO A 172 10.03 -0.50 -0.86
N SER A 173 9.41 -1.55 -1.43
CA SER A 173 8.58 -2.45 -0.66
C SER A 173 9.39 -3.23 0.39
N SER A 174 8.76 -3.52 1.53
CA SER A 174 9.32 -4.36 2.59
C SER A 174 8.91 -5.84 2.46
N SER A 175 8.51 -6.31 1.28
CA SER A 175 8.01 -7.68 1.07
C SER A 175 8.98 -8.76 1.58
N ALA A 176 10.29 -8.54 1.40
CA ALA A 176 11.37 -9.41 1.86
C ALA A 176 11.37 -9.65 3.39
N ILE A 177 10.82 -8.73 4.18
CA ILE A 177 10.66 -8.91 5.62
C ILE A 177 9.67 -10.03 5.91
N THR A 178 8.51 -10.02 5.24
CA THR A 178 7.49 -11.07 5.38
C THR A 178 8.01 -12.42 4.88
N GLN A 179 8.71 -12.41 3.74
CA GLN A 179 9.37 -13.60 3.20
C GLN A 179 10.37 -14.19 4.20
N SER A 180 11.23 -13.36 4.81
CA SER A 180 12.21 -13.80 5.81
C SER A 180 11.54 -14.42 7.04
N ILE A 181 10.50 -13.78 7.58
CA ILE A 181 9.72 -14.31 8.72
C ILE A 181 9.19 -15.71 8.41
N ILE A 182 8.53 -15.84 7.26
CA ILE A 182 7.90 -17.10 6.85
C ILE A 182 8.97 -18.17 6.61
N SER A 183 10.09 -17.85 5.97
CA SER A 183 11.20 -18.80 5.76
C SER A 183 11.85 -19.26 7.08
N ILE A 184 12.03 -18.36 8.05
CA ILE A 184 12.55 -18.72 9.39
C ILE A 184 11.58 -19.67 10.09
N MET A 185 10.28 -19.40 10.02
CA MET A 185 9.26 -20.28 10.57
C MET A 185 9.25 -21.63 9.86
N ALA A 186 9.32 -21.66 8.53
CA ALA A 186 9.40 -22.91 7.75
C ALA A 186 10.56 -23.79 8.23
N GLU A 187 11.74 -23.22 8.47
CA GLU A 187 12.90 -23.97 9.00
C GLU A 187 12.67 -24.57 10.40
N PHE A 188 11.84 -23.97 11.27
CA PHE A 188 11.50 -24.55 12.58
C PHE A 188 10.53 -25.72 12.50
N TYR A 189 9.72 -25.77 11.43
CA TYR A 189 8.64 -26.74 11.23
C TYR A 189 8.83 -27.59 9.98
N ASP A 190 10.03 -27.60 9.41
CA ASP A 190 10.37 -28.43 8.26
C ASP A 190 10.09 -29.91 8.56
N GLY A 191 9.47 -30.60 7.60
CA GLY A 191 9.00 -31.97 7.74
C GLY A 191 7.81 -32.19 8.69
N LYS A 192 7.17 -31.12 9.21
CA LYS A 192 5.93 -31.23 10.01
C LYS A 192 4.71 -30.87 9.16
N SER A 193 3.73 -31.76 9.14
CA SER A 193 2.45 -31.54 8.46
C SER A 193 1.43 -30.76 9.30
N GLU A 194 1.61 -30.75 10.62
CA GLU A 194 0.72 -30.08 11.57
C GLU A 194 1.54 -29.36 12.65
N PHE A 195 1.00 -28.27 13.16
CA PHE A 195 1.54 -27.54 14.30
C PHE A 195 0.42 -27.26 15.30
N ASP A 196 0.76 -27.34 16.59
CA ASP A 196 -0.15 -27.05 17.68
C ASP A 196 -0.32 -25.54 17.81
N ARG A 197 -1.55 -25.06 17.61
CA ARG A 197 -1.90 -23.63 17.77
C ARG A 197 -2.00 -23.21 19.23
N ASP A 198 -2.03 -24.15 20.16
CA ASP A 198 -2.03 -23.88 21.61
C ASP A 198 -0.60 -23.91 22.19
N ASP A 199 0.42 -24.24 21.40
CA ASP A 199 1.82 -24.23 21.84
C ASP A 199 2.35 -22.77 21.95
N PRO A 200 2.61 -22.25 23.16
CA PRO A 200 3.16 -20.90 23.31
C PRO A 200 4.54 -20.74 22.66
N LEU A 201 5.27 -21.85 22.46
CA LEU A 201 6.57 -21.82 21.80
C LEU A 201 6.46 -21.46 20.32
N PHE A 202 5.34 -21.77 19.67
CA PHE A 202 5.06 -21.34 18.31
C PHE A 202 5.03 -19.82 18.22
N TYR A 203 4.24 -19.18 19.07
CA TYR A 203 4.12 -17.72 19.12
C TYR A 203 5.42 -17.06 19.55
N HIS A 204 6.13 -17.63 20.52
CA HIS A 204 7.47 -17.17 20.90
C HIS A 204 8.42 -17.12 19.71
N ARG A 205 8.50 -18.21 18.93
CA ARG A 205 9.35 -18.27 17.72
C ARG A 205 8.90 -17.30 16.64
N LEU A 206 7.60 -17.15 16.43
CA LEU A 206 7.05 -16.18 15.48
C LEU A 206 7.46 -14.75 15.86
N ILE A 207 7.32 -14.40 17.14
CA ILE A 207 7.70 -13.09 17.67
C ILE A 207 9.21 -12.86 17.52
N GLU A 208 10.05 -13.85 17.84
CA GLU A 208 11.50 -13.72 17.67
C GLU A 208 11.90 -13.61 16.19
N ALA A 209 11.28 -14.37 15.30
CA ALA A 209 11.50 -14.26 13.85
C ALA A 209 11.11 -12.87 13.32
N GLN A 210 9.97 -12.33 13.77
CA GLN A 210 9.55 -10.96 13.46
C GLN A 210 10.58 -9.94 13.93
N LYS A 211 11.08 -10.02 15.17
CA LYS A 211 12.10 -9.08 15.67
C LYS A 211 13.37 -9.10 14.81
N PHE A 212 13.90 -10.28 14.47
CA PHE A 212 15.09 -10.39 13.62
C PHE A 212 14.86 -9.84 12.21
N ALA A 213 13.70 -10.13 11.61
CA ALA A 213 13.37 -9.64 10.28
C ALA A 213 13.14 -8.12 10.28
N TYR A 214 12.33 -7.59 11.20
CA TYR A 214 12.05 -6.15 11.30
C TYR A 214 13.29 -5.33 11.66
N ALA A 215 14.30 -5.91 12.31
CA ALA A 215 15.60 -5.27 12.50
C ALA A 215 16.31 -4.93 11.18
N GLN A 216 15.94 -5.57 10.07
CA GLN A 216 16.44 -5.22 8.73
C GLN A 216 15.55 -4.21 8.01
N ARG A 217 14.28 -4.04 8.42
CA ARG A 217 13.30 -3.19 7.72
C ARG A 217 13.77 -1.74 7.60
N THR A 218 14.42 -1.22 8.63
CA THR A 218 14.93 0.17 8.66
C THR A 218 16.08 0.42 7.70
N LYS A 219 16.69 -0.66 7.18
CA LYS A 219 17.75 -0.62 6.16
C LYS A 219 17.18 -0.74 4.74
N LEU A 220 15.88 -1.01 4.60
CA LEU A 220 15.19 -0.99 3.32
C LEU A 220 14.74 0.44 3.01
N GLY A 221 14.76 0.79 1.73
CA GLY A 221 14.33 2.09 1.22
C GLY A 221 14.29 2.06 -0.31
N ASP A 222 14.03 3.20 -0.94
CA ASP A 222 14.15 3.31 -2.39
C ASP A 222 15.60 3.03 -2.80
N ALA A 223 15.82 1.99 -3.60
CA ALA A 223 17.15 1.55 -4.03
C ALA A 223 17.92 2.62 -4.83
N ALA A 224 17.23 3.62 -5.38
CA ALA A 224 17.88 4.78 -6.00
C ALA A 224 18.58 5.70 -4.99
N PHE A 225 18.20 5.65 -3.70
CA PHE A 225 18.72 6.50 -2.62
C PHE A 225 19.37 5.70 -1.49
N VAL A 226 19.03 4.42 -1.36
CA VAL A 226 19.61 3.46 -0.41
C VAL A 226 20.21 2.31 -1.21
N PRO A 227 21.46 2.44 -1.69
CA PRO A 227 22.06 1.48 -2.62
C PRO A 227 22.07 0.03 -2.12
N GLU A 228 22.18 -0.16 -0.81
CA GLU A 228 22.23 -1.48 -0.17
C GLU A 228 20.86 -2.15 -0.04
N ALA A 229 19.74 -1.42 -0.22
CA ALA A 229 18.39 -1.93 0.06
C ALA A 229 18.07 -3.18 -0.76
N GLN A 230 18.41 -3.20 -2.05
CA GLN A 230 18.21 -4.35 -2.94
C GLN A 230 18.99 -5.57 -2.44
N GLN A 231 20.29 -5.38 -2.18
CA GLN A 231 21.16 -6.47 -1.71
C GLN A 231 20.69 -7.03 -0.37
N ILE A 232 20.23 -6.18 0.55
CA ILE A 232 19.68 -6.61 1.83
C ILE A 232 18.40 -7.41 1.63
N ALA A 233 17.48 -6.94 0.79
CA ALA A 233 16.23 -7.66 0.51
C ALA A 233 16.49 -9.07 -0.07
N GLU A 234 17.47 -9.20 -0.95
CA GLU A 234 17.89 -10.50 -1.51
C GLU A 234 18.62 -11.37 -0.48
N GLU A 235 19.45 -10.81 0.38
CA GLU A 235 20.24 -11.57 1.35
C GLU A 235 19.37 -12.16 2.47
N ILE A 236 18.39 -11.40 2.98
CA ILE A 236 17.60 -11.82 4.17
C ILE A 236 16.64 -12.98 3.89
N ILE A 237 16.47 -13.35 2.62
CA ILE A 237 15.62 -14.47 2.17
C ILE A 237 16.42 -15.72 1.76
N LYS A 238 17.76 -15.66 1.74
CA LYS A 238 18.59 -16.82 1.39
C LYS A 238 18.57 -17.88 2.48
N SER A 239 18.68 -19.14 2.09
CA SER A 239 18.67 -20.27 3.04
C SER A 239 19.79 -20.15 4.10
N SER A 240 20.97 -19.66 3.72
CA SER A 240 22.10 -19.43 4.63
C SER A 240 21.77 -18.40 5.72
N TYR A 241 21.15 -17.27 5.35
CA TYR A 241 20.74 -16.23 6.28
C TYR A 241 19.66 -16.76 7.23
N VAL A 242 18.63 -17.40 6.68
CA VAL A 242 17.50 -17.95 7.45
C VAL A 242 17.98 -18.97 8.48
N LYS A 243 18.85 -19.92 8.10
CA LYS A 243 19.43 -20.92 9.02
C LYS A 243 20.28 -20.27 10.11
N ARG A 244 21.02 -19.20 9.78
CA ARG A 244 21.77 -18.42 10.76
C ARG A 244 20.84 -17.74 11.76
N ILE A 245 19.74 -17.13 11.33
CA ILE A 245 18.79 -16.49 12.25
C ILE A 245 18.10 -17.53 13.14
N LYS A 246 17.65 -18.66 12.58
CA LYS A 246 17.08 -19.77 13.35
C LYS A 246 18.00 -20.21 14.50
N SER A 247 19.31 -20.30 14.28
CA SER A 247 20.26 -20.73 15.33
C SER A 247 20.46 -19.70 16.45
N LEU A 248 20.13 -18.43 16.20
CA LEU A 248 20.16 -17.36 17.19
C LEU A 248 18.88 -17.26 18.02
N ILE A 249 17.76 -17.81 17.54
CA ILE A 249 16.48 -17.79 18.25
C ILE A 249 16.51 -18.84 19.37
N LYS A 250 16.39 -18.36 20.62
CA LYS A 250 16.33 -19.20 21.82
C LYS A 250 14.88 -19.34 22.30
N ASN A 251 14.59 -20.38 23.09
CA ASN A 251 13.29 -20.56 23.75
C ASN A 251 13.12 -19.65 25.01
N ILE A 252 13.76 -18.48 25.00
CA ILE A 252 13.69 -17.45 26.04
C ILE A 252 13.71 -16.08 25.35
N SER A 253 13.15 -15.07 26.02
CA SER A 253 13.24 -13.68 25.58
C SER A 253 14.70 -13.21 25.56
N GLN A 254 15.08 -12.42 24.54
CA GLN A 254 16.43 -11.93 24.36
C GLN A 254 16.49 -10.40 24.48
N SER A 255 17.66 -9.84 24.80
CA SER A 255 17.86 -8.39 24.87
C SER A 255 17.83 -7.77 23.48
N LEU A 256 17.49 -6.47 23.39
CA LEU A 256 17.37 -5.75 22.12
C LEU A 256 18.66 -5.76 21.29
N ASP A 257 19.82 -5.71 21.95
CA ASP A 257 21.14 -5.79 21.31
C ASP A 257 21.31 -7.05 20.45
N THR A 258 20.60 -8.12 20.77
CA THR A 258 20.64 -9.40 20.05
C THR A 258 20.21 -9.25 18.60
N TYR A 259 19.29 -8.32 18.31
CA TYR A 259 18.71 -8.14 16.98
C TYR A 259 19.48 -7.13 16.13
N GLY A 260 20.46 -6.42 16.71
CA GLY A 260 21.22 -5.37 16.01
C GLY A 260 20.34 -4.22 15.51
N MET A 261 19.32 -3.86 16.31
CA MET A 261 18.38 -2.79 15.99
C MET A 261 18.93 -1.43 16.44
N ASP A 262 18.93 -0.47 15.53
CA ASP A 262 18.82 0.94 15.90
C ASP A 262 17.36 1.19 16.34
N LEU A 263 17.16 1.83 17.49
CA LEU A 263 15.83 2.03 18.08
C LEU A 263 15.05 3.08 17.29
N PHE A 264 14.29 2.62 16.30
CA PHE A 264 13.33 3.44 15.59
C PHE A 264 11.91 3.11 16.04
N GLN A 265 11.13 4.14 16.36
CA GLN A 265 9.72 4.00 16.67
C GLN A 265 8.98 3.52 15.42
N GLN A 266 8.23 2.41 15.53
CA GLN A 266 7.28 2.05 14.48
C GLN A 266 6.13 3.07 14.54
N PRO A 267 5.81 3.75 13.43
CA PRO A 267 4.66 4.64 13.41
C PRO A 267 3.38 3.80 13.43
N ASP A 268 2.34 4.29 14.11
CA ASP A 268 1.01 3.66 14.04
C ASP A 268 0.51 3.72 12.60
N ASP A 269 0.33 2.56 11.97
CA ASP A 269 -0.03 2.45 10.56
C ASP A 269 -1.53 2.16 10.39
N HIS A 270 -2.15 2.69 9.33
CA HIS A 270 -3.59 2.64 9.09
C HIS A 270 -3.90 2.39 7.62
N GLY A 271 -5.06 1.77 7.33
CA GLY A 271 -5.76 1.84 6.04
C GLY A 271 -4.96 1.49 4.77
N THR A 272 -5.13 0.27 4.28
CA THR A 272 -4.67 -0.15 2.94
C THR A 272 -5.70 -1.13 2.38
N SER A 273 -5.92 -1.12 1.06
CA SER A 273 -6.79 -2.08 0.39
C SER A 273 -5.97 -3.11 -0.38
N HIS A 274 -6.43 -4.36 -0.37
CA HIS A 274 -5.82 -5.44 -1.13
C HIS A 274 -6.88 -6.17 -1.94
N VAL A 275 -6.56 -6.45 -3.20
CA VAL A 275 -7.38 -7.26 -4.10
C VAL A 275 -6.51 -8.35 -4.70
N SER A 276 -7.00 -9.59 -4.64
CA SER A 276 -6.42 -10.71 -5.38
C SER A 276 -7.45 -11.24 -6.37
N ALA A 277 -7.02 -11.55 -7.58
CA ALA A 277 -7.87 -12.13 -8.62
C ALA A 277 -7.10 -13.21 -9.39
N ILE A 278 -7.82 -14.24 -9.82
CA ILE A 278 -7.34 -15.27 -10.74
C ILE A 278 -8.31 -15.34 -11.92
N ASP A 279 -7.80 -15.53 -13.12
CA ASP A 279 -8.65 -15.72 -14.30
C ASP A 279 -9.25 -17.13 -14.34
N GLN A 280 -10.30 -17.31 -15.16
CA GLN A 280 -11.00 -18.58 -15.28
C GLN A 280 -10.10 -19.72 -15.79
N ASP A 281 -9.09 -19.38 -16.60
CA ASP A 281 -8.17 -20.33 -17.18
C ASP A 281 -6.99 -20.67 -16.23
N ASN A 282 -6.94 -20.07 -15.04
CA ASN A 282 -5.84 -20.15 -14.06
C ASN A 282 -4.44 -19.84 -14.67
N ASN A 283 -4.41 -19.03 -15.72
CA ASN A 283 -3.19 -18.62 -16.40
C ASN A 283 -2.65 -17.30 -15.85
N ILE A 284 -3.51 -16.47 -15.25
CA ILE A 284 -3.15 -15.16 -14.72
C ILE A 284 -3.65 -15.03 -13.29
N ALA A 285 -2.74 -14.67 -12.39
CA ALA A 285 -3.04 -14.25 -11.03
C ALA A 285 -2.55 -12.80 -10.83
N VAL A 286 -3.37 -11.98 -10.19
CA VAL A 286 -3.06 -10.59 -9.83
C VAL A 286 -3.18 -10.45 -8.32
N SER A 287 -2.19 -9.81 -7.71
CA SER A 287 -2.16 -9.43 -6.30
C SER A 287 -1.83 -7.95 -6.24
N CYS A 288 -2.82 -7.12 -5.88
CA CYS A 288 -2.74 -5.68 -5.95
C CYS A 288 -3.01 -5.06 -4.58
N THR A 289 -2.06 -4.29 -4.07
CA THR A 289 -2.19 -3.51 -2.84
C THR A 289 -2.14 -2.04 -3.20
N SER A 290 -3.16 -1.28 -2.79
CA SER A 290 -3.24 0.17 -3.02
C SER A 290 -3.56 0.91 -1.71
N THR A 291 -3.01 2.11 -1.56
CA THR A 291 -3.13 2.90 -0.34
C THR A 291 -2.92 4.38 -0.60
N ILE A 292 -3.56 5.20 0.23
CA ILE A 292 -3.29 6.64 0.38
C ILE A 292 -2.44 6.92 1.64
N ASN A 293 -1.79 5.90 2.18
CA ASN A 293 -1.07 5.86 3.45
C ASN A 293 -1.99 6.00 4.68
N ARG A 294 -2.70 7.12 4.84
CA ARG A 294 -3.56 7.36 6.01
C ARG A 294 -4.78 8.18 5.65
N MET A 295 -5.84 8.02 6.43
CA MET A 295 -6.96 8.97 6.51
C MET A 295 -6.85 9.79 7.79
#